data_AF-A0A6P0YIG4-F1
#
_entry.id   AF-A0A6P0YIG4-F1
#
_cell.length_a   1.000
_cell.length_b   1.000
_cell.length_c   1.000
_cell.angle_alpha   90.00
_cell.angle_beta   90.00
_cell.angle_gamma   90.00
#
_symmetry.space_group_name_H-M   'P 1'
#
loop_
_entity.id
_entity.type
_entity.pdbx_description
1 polymer ?
#
loop_
_entity_poly.entity_id
_entity_poly.type
_entity_poly.pdbx_seq_one_letter_code
_entity_poly.pdbx_strand_id
1 'polypeptide(L)'
;TLKGPNIESLRELATAINIPTIASGGISSITDLLSLLALEPMGVEGAIVGRALYTGDISLTEANQAVGQGRWQDIPPNLGYSAFA
;
A
#
# COMPACT_ATOMS: atom_id res chain seq x y z
N THR A 1 3.25 15.58 7.43
CA THR A 1 1.78 15.82 7.33
C THR A 1 1.09 14.47 7.22
N LEU A 2 -0.19 14.36 7.60
CA LEU A 2 -1.05 13.17 7.36
C LEU A 2 -2.12 13.60 6.35
N LYS A 3 -1.71 13.81 5.10
CA LYS A 3 -2.54 14.39 4.04
C LYS A 3 -2.54 13.52 2.77
N GLY A 4 -2.04 12.29 2.88
CA GLY A 4 -1.73 11.42 1.74
C GLY A 4 -0.35 11.71 1.12
N PRO A 5 0.24 10.71 0.45
CA PRO A 5 1.46 10.86 -0.32
C PRO A 5 1.22 11.66 -1.61
N ASN A 6 2.27 12.27 -2.16
CA ASN A 6 2.20 12.95 -3.45
C ASN A 6 2.31 11.93 -4.60
N ILE A 7 1.17 11.37 -5.00
CA ILE A 7 1.06 10.31 -6.01
C ILE A 7 1.59 10.76 -7.38
N GLU A 8 1.28 11.98 -7.80
CA GLU A 8 1.68 12.47 -9.12
C GLU A 8 3.20 12.59 -9.24
N SER A 9 3.84 13.24 -8.26
CA SER A 9 5.31 13.35 -8.28
C SER A 9 6.01 12.00 -8.12
N LEU A 10 5.43 11.05 -7.38
CA LEU A 10 5.96 9.69 -7.30
C LEU A 10 5.87 8.95 -8.63
N ARG A 11 4.76 9.11 -9.36
CA ARG A 11 4.58 8.57 -10.71
C ARG A 11 5.59 9.16 -11.69
N GLU A 12 5.70 10.49 -11.72
CA GLU A 12 6.66 11.18 -12.59
C GLU A 12 8.10 10.72 -12.31
N LEU A 13 8.47 10.62 -11.03
CA LEU A 13 9.81 10.15 -10.64
C LEU A 13 10.04 8.69 -11.05
N ALA A 14 9.11 7.79 -10.70
CA ALA A 14 9.25 6.35 -10.94
C ALA A 14 9.30 6.03 -12.44
N THR A 15 8.56 6.78 -13.27
CA THR A 15 8.61 6.63 -14.73
C THR A 15 9.87 7.24 -15.37
N ALA A 16 10.54 8.18 -14.70
CA ALA A 16 11.74 8.84 -15.21
C ALA A 16 13.05 8.08 -14.95
N ILE A 17 13.05 7.11 -14.02
CA ILE A 17 14.26 6.38 -13.60
C ILE A 17 14.02 4.86 -13.60
N ASN A 18 15.08 4.09 -13.84
CA ASN A 18 15.04 2.62 -13.73
C ASN A 18 15.44 2.12 -12.33
N ILE A 19 15.35 2.98 -11.31
CA ILE A 19 15.75 2.66 -9.94
C ILE A 19 14.48 2.47 -9.11
N PRO A 20 14.35 1.35 -8.39
CA PRO A 20 13.25 1.13 -7.45
C PRO A 20 13.07 2.30 -6.48
N THR A 21 11.83 2.78 -6.39
CA THR A 21 11.48 3.93 -5.56
C THR A 21 10.65 3.49 -4.35
N ILE A 22 10.97 4.06 -3.19
CA ILE A 22 10.21 3.86 -1.95
C ILE A 22 9.46 5.16 -1.65
N ALA A 23 8.14 5.09 -1.56
CA ALA A 23 7.31 6.22 -1.14
C ALA A 23 7.51 6.50 0.35
N SER A 24 7.85 7.74 0.70
CA SER A 24 8.06 8.14 2.09
C SER A 24 7.37 9.47 2.40
N GLY A 25 6.48 9.45 3.38
CA GLY A 25 5.82 10.64 3.90
C GLY A 25 4.37 10.84 3.42
N GLY A 26 3.56 11.45 4.29
CA GLY A 26 2.17 11.82 3.97
C GLY A 26 1.13 10.73 4.22
N ILE A 27 1.53 9.46 4.21
CA ILE A 27 0.66 8.29 4.38
C ILE A 27 -0.14 8.38 5.68
N SER A 28 -1.46 8.29 5.56
CA SER A 28 -2.41 8.51 6.64
C SER A 28 -3.58 7.53 6.67
N SER A 29 -3.80 6.77 5.59
CA SER A 29 -4.88 5.80 5.50
C SER A 29 -4.48 4.55 4.69
N ILE A 30 -5.28 3.49 4.78
CA ILE A 30 -5.16 2.32 3.89
C ILE A 30 -5.38 2.70 2.42
N THR A 31 -6.22 3.69 2.13
CA THR A 31 -6.46 4.16 0.75
C THR A 31 -5.20 4.76 0.13
N ASP A 32 -4.37 5.43 0.94
CA ASP A 32 -3.07 5.92 0.49
C ASP A 32 -2.15 4.76 0.06
N LEU A 33 -2.13 3.66 0.84
CA LEU A 33 -1.34 2.47 0.52
C LEU A 33 -1.83 1.78 -0.77
N LEU A 34 -3.14 1.68 -0.96
CA LEU A 34 -3.72 1.13 -2.20
C LEU A 34 -3.41 2.01 -3.41
N SER A 35 -3.39 3.34 -3.24
CA SER A 35 -3.02 4.28 -4.30
C SER A 35 -1.54 4.15 -4.68
N LEU A 36 -0.67 3.94 -3.69
CA LEU A 36 0.75 3.65 -3.93
C LEU A 36 0.95 2.29 -4.61
N LEU A 37 0.16 1.28 -4.23
CA LEU A 37 0.23 -0.05 -4.85
C LEU A 37 -0.06 0.00 -6.35
N ALA A 38 -0.98 0.85 -6.80
CA ALA A 38 -1.24 1.05 -8.22
C ALA A 38 -0.04 1.60 -9.02
N LEU A 39 1.00 2.12 -8.35
CA LEU A 39 2.25 2.57 -8.96
C LEU A 39 3.34 1.49 -8.98
N GLU A 40 3.10 0.30 -8.43
CA GLU A 40 4.04 -0.84 -8.47
C GLU A 40 4.56 -1.12 -9.88
N PRO A 41 3.71 -1.19 -10.95
CA PRO A 41 4.20 -1.44 -12.31
C PRO A 41 5.11 -0.34 -12.88
N MET A 42 5.13 0.84 -12.23
CA MET A 42 5.94 1.98 -12.62
C MET A 42 7.26 2.06 -11.84
N GLY A 43 7.52 1.13 -10.90
CA GLY A 43 8.77 1.06 -10.14
C GLY A 43 8.67 1.56 -8.68
N VAL A 44 7.46 1.79 -8.15
CA VAL A 44 7.27 2.08 -6.72
C VAL A 44 7.13 0.75 -5.96
N GLU A 45 8.23 0.28 -5.36
CA GLU A 45 8.29 -1.06 -4.76
C GLU A 45 7.92 -1.10 -3.27
N GLY A 46 7.83 0.05 -2.61
CA GLY A 46 7.58 0.09 -1.18
C GLY A 46 7.10 1.42 -0.65
N ALA A 47 6.67 1.41 0.61
CA ALA A 47 6.21 2.58 1.33
C ALA A 47 6.69 2.57 2.77
N ILE A 48 7.10 3.73 3.28
CA ILE A 48 7.47 3.93 4.69
C ILE A 48 6.31 4.59 5.42
N VAL A 49 5.65 3.82 6.29
CA VAL A 49 4.57 4.33 7.14
C VAL A 49 5.13 4.67 8.52
N GLY A 50 5.18 5.97 8.83
CA GLY A 50 5.65 6.46 10.12
C GLY A 50 4.49 6.74 11.06
N ARG A 51 4.23 8.03 11.31
CA ARG A 51 3.28 8.53 12.33
C ARG A 51 1.92 7.81 12.34
N ALA A 52 1.34 7.51 11.17
CA ALA A 52 0.04 6.86 11.08
C ALA A 52 -0.04 5.49 11.78
N LEU A 53 1.07 4.73 11.85
CA LEU A 53 1.13 3.50 12.65
C LEU A 53 1.16 3.81 14.15
N TYR A 54 1.92 4.84 14.56
CA TYR A 54 2.06 5.22 15.97
C TYR A 54 0.79 5.86 16.54
N THR A 55 0.02 6.59 15.73
CA THR A 55 -1.23 7.23 16.13
C THR A 55 -2.45 6.31 16.01
N GLY A 56 -2.30 5.13 15.40
CA GLY A 56 -3.39 4.18 15.18
C GLY A 56 -4.32 4.54 14.02
N ASP A 57 -3.98 5.55 13.20
CA ASP A 57 -4.72 5.87 11.98
C ASP A 57 -4.63 4.74 10.94
N ILE A 58 -3.56 3.94 11.00
CA ILE A 58 -3.37 2.71 10.23
C ILE A 58 -3.00 1.58 11.18
N SER A 59 -3.72 0.47 11.09
CA SER A 59 -3.30 -0.80 11.68
C SER A 59 -2.27 -1.48 10.78
N LEU A 60 -1.13 -1.92 11.35
CA LEU A 60 -0.13 -2.68 10.60
C LEU A 60 -0.72 -3.97 10.00
N THR A 61 -1.61 -4.64 10.73
CA THR A 61 -2.28 -5.85 10.25
C THR A 61 -3.15 -5.55 9.04
N GLU A 62 -3.95 -4.49 9.08
CA GLU A 62 -4.79 -4.07 7.95
C GLU A 62 -3.94 -3.65 6.75
N ALA A 63 -2.85 -2.92 6.98
CA ALA A 63 -1.90 -2.55 5.94
C ALA A 63 -1.33 -3.79 5.24
N ASN A 64 -0.87 -4.79 6.01
CA ASN A 64 -0.34 -6.04 5.46
C ASN A 64 -1.41 -6.85 4.70
N GLN A 65 -2.66 -6.86 5.16
CA GLN A 65 -3.76 -7.51 4.43
C GLN A 65 -4.14 -6.76 3.14
N ALA A 66 -3.97 -5.44 3.11
CA ALA A 66 -4.26 -4.63 1.95
C ALA A 66 -3.17 -4.71 0.87
N VAL A 67 -1.88 -4.69 1.25
CA VAL A 67 -0.76 -4.55 0.30
C VAL A 67 0.35 -5.61 0.41
N GLY A 68 0.30 -6.51 1.41
CA GLY A 68 1.28 -7.58 1.62
C GLY A 68 1.11 -8.79 0.69
N GLN A 69 1.52 -9.98 1.11
CA GLN A 69 1.25 -11.22 0.36
C GLN A 69 -0.10 -11.82 0.74
N GLY A 70 -0.87 -12.32 -0.24
CA GLY A 70 -2.20 -12.87 0.00
C GLY A 70 -3.23 -11.79 0.31
N ARG A 71 -3.21 -10.70 -0.46
CA ARG A 71 -4.00 -9.50 -0.20
C ARG A 71 -5.47 -9.79 -0.40
N TRP A 72 -6.33 -8.95 0.18
CA TRP A 72 -7.78 -9.02 -0.05
C TRP A 72 -8.17 -9.06 -1.54
N GLN A 73 -7.38 -8.43 -2.41
CA GLN A 73 -7.64 -8.41 -3.86
C GLN A 73 -7.14 -9.67 -4.58
N ASP A 74 -6.18 -10.40 -4.00
CA ASP A 74 -5.60 -11.61 -4.57
C ASP A 74 -6.47 -12.85 -4.27
N ILE A 75 -7.29 -12.80 -3.20
CA ILE A 75 -8.14 -13.91 -2.75
C ILE A 75 -9.56 -13.74 -3.32
N PRO A 76 -10.07 -14.67 -4.14
CA PRO A 76 -11.41 -14.55 -4.70
C PRO A 76 -12.48 -14.59 -3.59
N PRO A 77 -13.53 -13.75 -3.66
CA PRO A 77 -14.50 -13.54 -2.58
C PRO A 77 -15.46 -14.72 -2.30
N ASN A 78 -15.18 -15.92 -2.81
CA ASN A 78 -16.04 -17.09 -2.56
C ASN A 78 -15.28 -18.41 -2.73
N LEU A 79 -14.45 -18.76 -1.75
CA LEU A 79 -14.14 -20.15 -1.44
C LEU A 79 -14.51 -20.35 0.03
N GLY A 80 -15.77 -20.74 0.23
CA GLY A 80 -16.32 -21.02 1.54
C GLY A 80 -15.42 -21.99 2.30
N TYR A 81 -14.88 -21.54 3.43
CA TYR A 81 -14.50 -22.42 4.52
C TYR A 81 -15.76 -22.99 5.18
N SER A 82 -16.51 -23.76 4.39
CA SER A 82 -17.37 -24.84 4.87
C SER A 82 -16.86 -26.10 4.18
N ALA A 83 -15.77 -26.63 4.73
CA ALA A 83 -15.45 -28.03 4.58
C ALA A 83 -15.39 -28.59 6.00
N PHE A 84 -16.47 -29.27 6.38
CA PHE A 84 -16.54 -30.16 7.51
C PHE A 84 -15.38 -31.17 7.45
N ALA A 85 -14.53 -31.16 8.47
CA ALA A 85 -13.89 -32.34 9.09
C ALA A 85 -13.29 -31.89 10.43
#